data_AF-A0A7W0N2B7-F1
#
_entry.id   AF-A0A7W0N2B7-F1
#
_cell.length_a   1.000
_cell.length_b   1.000
_cell.length_c   1.000
_cell.angle_alpha   90.00
_cell.angle_beta   90.00
_cell.angle_gamma   90.00
#
_symmetry.space_group_name_H-M   'P 1'
#
loop_
_entity.id
_entity.type
_entity.pdbx_description
1 polymer ?
#
loop_
_entity_poly.entity_id
_entity_poly.type
_entity_poly.pdbx_seq_one_letter_code
_entity_poly.pdbx_strand_id
1 'polypeptide(L)'
;MTLELVPVMRAECAAPRVLIGGACVDKSGTIIPDKWTFGDRSAQWAPGPPQAAGQWRTTYAWTVPQTIPPAGAALTLKLTAAELTKLPNARVCPAMSARGGVDFRAGSALLPQPVGLGVCAQSGGTASDSKTVRVVPTTAGPETAIFLLIGLQDGAGYTYKYRAAKNKGAAATPTVAKRECDKTYVIQPSGVKITAKVKLVDLDEKQIAGVRQKEALKYEGFDYAAIGPATRRQNCAGYVMRKLFGSRMVQANIEPDYFFRKIVVPYGEKRFSRLTARAGDVVVYRDAAGVVKHVAIVESNVARLKILTKDGDERLYRATFPLGPLRLTNDPLVKAHTGNGTGTVEFWQLDRSRV
;
A
#
# COMPACT_ATOMS: atom_id res chain seq x y z
N MET A 1 7.46 0.36 -18.58
CA MET A 1 7.55 -0.88 -17.78
C MET A 1 6.53 -1.87 -18.31
N THR A 2 6.88 -3.15 -18.42
CA THR A 2 5.93 -4.24 -18.69
C THR A 2 5.56 -4.90 -17.36
N LEU A 3 4.28 -5.18 -17.14
CA LEU A 3 3.81 -5.99 -16.03
C LEU A 3 3.55 -7.43 -16.48
N GLU A 4 3.78 -8.39 -15.61
CA GLU A 4 3.49 -9.80 -15.78
C GLU A 4 2.54 -10.25 -14.67
N LEU A 5 1.52 -11.02 -15.05
CA LEU A 5 0.62 -11.67 -14.11
C LEU A 5 1.42 -12.70 -13.32
N VAL A 6 1.39 -12.59 -12.00
CA VAL A 6 2.08 -13.49 -11.10
C VAL A 6 1.14 -14.64 -10.77
N PRO A 7 1.55 -15.91 -10.99
CA PRO A 7 0.80 -17.05 -10.50
C PRO A 7 0.59 -16.92 -8.99
N VAL A 8 -0.68 -16.92 -8.57
CA VAL A 8 -1.01 -16.83 -7.15
C VAL A 8 -0.86 -18.23 -6.54
N MET A 9 -0.03 -18.34 -5.51
CA MET A 9 0.09 -19.59 -4.75
C MET A 9 -0.99 -19.66 -3.67
N ARG A 10 -1.44 -20.88 -3.32
CA ARG A 10 -2.51 -21.09 -2.32
C ARG A 10 -2.19 -20.41 -0.97
N ALA A 11 -0.91 -20.40 -0.58
CA ALA A 11 -0.43 -19.75 0.65
C ALA A 11 -0.54 -18.22 0.62
N GLU A 12 -0.66 -17.59 -0.56
CA GLU A 12 -0.81 -16.13 -0.69
C GLU A 12 -2.27 -15.67 -0.51
N CYS A 13 -3.24 -16.57 -0.65
CA CYS A 13 -4.65 -16.27 -0.40
C CYS A 13 -4.97 -16.52 1.07
N ALA A 14 -4.62 -15.54 1.92
CA ALA A 14 -4.99 -15.58 3.33
C ALA A 14 -6.52 -15.59 3.50
N ALA A 15 -7.01 -16.36 4.47
CA ALA A 15 -8.42 -16.41 4.82
C ALA A 15 -8.99 -14.99 5.03
N PRO A 16 -10.23 -14.70 4.57
CA PRO A 16 -11.24 -15.64 4.07
C PRO A 16 -11.13 -15.98 2.57
N ARG A 17 -10.02 -15.65 1.90
CA ARG A 17 -9.88 -15.82 0.45
C ARG A 17 -9.47 -17.24 0.07
N VAL A 18 -9.92 -17.68 -1.10
CA VAL A 18 -9.56 -18.98 -1.68
C VAL A 18 -8.90 -18.79 -3.05
N LEU A 19 -7.95 -19.65 -3.41
CA LEU A 19 -7.36 -19.66 -4.74
C LEU A 19 -8.32 -20.30 -5.73
N ILE A 20 -8.71 -19.57 -6.78
CA ILE A 20 -9.46 -20.10 -7.93
C ILE A 20 -8.71 -19.68 -9.18
N GLY A 21 -8.12 -20.67 -9.87
CA GLY A 21 -7.23 -20.42 -11.00
C GLY A 21 -6.08 -19.48 -10.64
N GLY A 22 -5.98 -18.35 -11.32
CA GLY A 22 -4.95 -17.33 -11.11
C GLY A 22 -5.32 -16.20 -10.13
N ALA A 23 -6.43 -16.30 -9.40
CA ALA A 23 -6.91 -15.23 -8.51
C ALA A 23 -7.12 -15.68 -7.07
N CYS A 24 -6.90 -14.75 -6.12
CA CYS A 24 -7.50 -14.88 -4.80
C CYS A 24 -8.94 -14.36 -4.84
N VAL A 25 -9.89 -15.24 -4.52
CA VAL A 25 -11.32 -14.98 -4.54
C VAL A 25 -11.84 -14.77 -3.12
N ASP A 26 -12.43 -13.62 -2.87
CA ASP A 26 -13.08 -13.26 -1.61
C ASP A 26 -14.58 -13.46 -1.71
N LYS A 27 -15.11 -14.44 -0.98
CA LYS A 27 -16.53 -14.82 -0.98
C LYS A 27 -17.31 -14.21 0.20
N SER A 28 -16.65 -13.44 1.06
CA SER A 28 -17.27 -12.94 2.31
C SER A 28 -18.46 -12.00 2.08
N GLY A 29 -18.51 -11.32 0.93
CA GLY A 29 -19.62 -10.43 0.54
C GLY A 29 -20.69 -11.08 -0.36
N THR A 30 -20.63 -12.39 -0.57
CA THR A 30 -21.53 -13.09 -1.50
C THR A 30 -22.92 -13.27 -0.89
N ILE A 31 -23.95 -12.74 -1.55
CA ILE A 31 -25.34 -12.93 -1.16
C ILE A 31 -25.82 -14.30 -1.65
N ILE A 32 -26.40 -15.08 -0.74
CA ILE A 32 -26.88 -16.46 -0.98
C ILE A 32 -25.78 -17.33 -1.61
N PRO A 33 -24.70 -17.67 -0.85
CA PRO A 33 -23.49 -18.29 -1.38
C PRO A 33 -23.70 -19.61 -2.13
N ASP A 34 -24.72 -20.39 -1.78
CA ASP A 34 -25.06 -21.66 -2.42
C ASP A 34 -25.57 -21.51 -3.87
N LYS A 35 -25.89 -20.28 -4.31
CA LYS A 35 -26.32 -20.00 -5.70
C LYS A 35 -25.18 -19.57 -6.61
N TRP A 36 -23.96 -19.47 -6.09
CA TRP A 36 -22.80 -19.04 -6.86
C TRP A 36 -21.93 -20.20 -7.29
N THR A 37 -21.57 -20.21 -8.58
CA THR A 37 -20.51 -21.05 -9.14
C THR A 37 -19.35 -20.16 -9.57
N PHE A 38 -18.13 -20.51 -9.19
CA PHE A 38 -16.93 -19.69 -9.40
C PHE A 38 -15.91 -20.44 -10.27
N GLY A 39 -15.39 -19.78 -11.32
CA GLY A 39 -14.29 -20.24 -12.17
C GLY A 39 -13.12 -19.25 -12.20
N ASP A 40 -12.02 -19.60 -12.89
CA ASP A 40 -10.78 -18.78 -12.97
C ASP A 40 -11.01 -17.36 -13.51
N ARG A 41 -11.96 -17.21 -14.44
CA ARG A 41 -12.29 -15.92 -15.09
C ARG A 41 -13.78 -15.77 -15.36
N SER A 42 -14.57 -16.44 -14.55
CA SER A 42 -16.01 -16.43 -14.66
C SER A 42 -16.64 -16.65 -13.30
N ALA A 43 -17.85 -16.16 -13.15
CA ALA A 43 -18.73 -16.55 -12.07
C ALA A 43 -20.16 -16.60 -12.60
N GLN A 44 -20.98 -17.42 -11.99
CA GLN A 44 -22.38 -17.50 -12.32
C GLN A 44 -23.18 -17.46 -11.03
N TRP A 45 -24.20 -16.60 -11.02
CA TRP A 45 -25.30 -16.70 -10.08
C TRP A 45 -26.45 -17.41 -10.76
N ALA A 46 -26.92 -18.51 -10.18
CA ALA A 46 -28.11 -19.19 -10.64
C ALA A 46 -28.80 -19.88 -9.46
N PRO A 47 -30.13 -19.88 -9.41
CA PRO A 47 -30.85 -20.66 -8.43
C PRO A 47 -30.56 -22.17 -8.59
N GLY A 48 -30.37 -22.86 -7.47
CA GLY A 48 -30.33 -24.32 -7.44
C GLY A 48 -31.73 -24.90 -7.69
N PRO A 49 -31.85 -26.16 -8.13
CA PRO A 49 -33.13 -26.82 -8.28
C PRO A 49 -33.85 -27.00 -6.92
N PRO A 50 -35.20 -26.93 -6.87
CA PRO A 50 -36.10 -26.50 -7.93
C PRO A 50 -36.06 -24.96 -8.12
N GLN A 51 -36.13 -24.51 -9.37
CA GLN A 51 -36.18 -23.09 -9.70
C GLN A 51 -37.51 -22.51 -9.15
N ALA A 52 -37.45 -21.71 -8.10
CA ALA A 52 -38.62 -21.00 -7.58
C ALA A 52 -38.95 -19.82 -8.52
N ALA A 53 -40.23 -19.43 -8.57
CA ALA A 53 -40.69 -18.29 -9.36
C ALA A 53 -39.94 -17.00 -8.97
N GLY A 54 -39.55 -16.18 -9.96
CA GLY A 54 -38.87 -14.88 -9.77
C GLY A 54 -37.35 -14.94 -9.71
N GLN A 55 -36.75 -15.97 -10.30
CA GLN A 55 -35.30 -16.17 -10.27
C GLN A 55 -34.63 -15.82 -11.60
N TRP A 56 -33.36 -15.46 -11.49
CA TRP A 56 -32.54 -14.95 -12.58
C TRP A 56 -31.32 -15.84 -12.76
N ARG A 57 -30.72 -15.78 -13.95
CA ARG A 57 -29.37 -16.28 -14.17
C ARG A 57 -28.50 -15.11 -14.55
N THR A 58 -27.36 -14.98 -13.86
CA THR A 58 -26.36 -13.99 -14.24
C THR A 58 -25.02 -14.67 -14.45
N THR A 59 -24.44 -14.46 -15.62
CA THR A 59 -23.12 -14.98 -15.98
C THR A 59 -22.16 -13.81 -16.14
N TYR A 60 -21.11 -13.84 -15.35
CA TYR A 60 -20.00 -12.90 -15.36
C TYR A 60 -18.80 -13.59 -16.00
N ALA A 61 -18.14 -12.94 -16.95
CA ALA A 61 -16.91 -13.43 -17.56
C ALA A 61 -15.96 -12.27 -17.83
N TRP A 62 -14.65 -12.52 -17.79
CA TRP A 62 -13.67 -11.49 -18.10
C TRP A 62 -12.38 -12.07 -18.67
N THR A 63 -11.56 -11.20 -19.26
CA THR A 63 -10.20 -11.53 -19.68
C THR A 63 -9.20 -10.70 -18.89
N VAL A 64 -8.20 -11.34 -18.29
CA VAL A 64 -7.06 -10.62 -17.71
C VAL A 64 -5.83 -10.88 -18.56
N PRO A 65 -5.11 -9.82 -18.99
CA PRO A 65 -3.93 -9.98 -19.83
C PRO A 65 -2.80 -10.62 -19.01
N GLN A 66 -2.08 -11.58 -19.59
CA GLN A 66 -0.92 -12.18 -18.93
C GLN A 66 0.22 -11.17 -18.79
N THR A 67 0.36 -10.27 -19.75
CA THR A 67 1.34 -9.20 -19.76
C THR A 67 0.68 -7.86 -20.06
N ILE A 68 1.12 -6.79 -19.39
CA ILE A 68 0.67 -5.43 -19.64
C ILE A 68 1.89 -4.61 -20.08
N PRO A 69 2.13 -4.43 -21.40
CA PRO A 69 3.25 -3.63 -21.88
C PRO A 69 3.04 -2.14 -21.55
N PRO A 70 4.05 -1.27 -21.76
CA PRO A 70 3.90 0.17 -21.54
C PRO A 70 2.75 0.80 -22.33
N ALA A 71 2.47 0.28 -23.53
CA ALA A 71 1.36 0.71 -24.38
C ALA A 71 -0.01 0.22 -23.89
N GLY A 72 -0.05 -0.62 -22.85
CA GLY A 72 -1.23 -1.25 -22.29
C GLY A 72 -1.66 -2.55 -22.98
N ALA A 73 -2.56 -3.28 -22.32
CA ALA A 73 -3.16 -4.52 -22.82
C ALA A 73 -4.69 -4.50 -22.62
N ALA A 74 -5.42 -5.32 -23.38
CA ALA A 74 -6.87 -5.37 -23.31
C ALA A 74 -7.33 -6.14 -22.06
N LEU A 75 -8.32 -5.57 -21.37
CA LEU A 75 -9.18 -6.23 -20.37
C LEU A 75 -10.61 -6.16 -20.91
N THR A 76 -11.27 -7.30 -21.00
CA THR A 76 -12.67 -7.39 -21.42
C THR A 76 -13.51 -7.85 -20.23
N LEU A 77 -14.61 -7.15 -19.97
CA LEU A 77 -15.67 -7.57 -19.06
C LEU A 77 -16.88 -7.98 -19.90
N LYS A 78 -17.51 -9.11 -19.59
CA LYS A 78 -18.71 -9.59 -20.26
C LYS A 78 -19.74 -9.99 -19.21
N LEU A 79 -20.97 -9.54 -19.41
CA LEU A 79 -22.07 -9.77 -18.50
C LEU A 79 -23.31 -10.18 -19.27
N THR A 80 -23.95 -11.26 -18.83
CA THR A 80 -25.22 -11.75 -19.36
C THR A 80 -26.19 -11.95 -18.21
N ALA A 81 -27.41 -11.45 -18.36
CA ALA A 81 -28.51 -11.64 -17.42
C ALA A 81 -29.71 -12.23 -18.16
N ALA A 82 -30.34 -13.25 -17.59
CA ALA A 82 -31.55 -13.86 -18.11
C ALA A 82 -32.60 -13.98 -17.01
N GLU A 83 -33.83 -13.56 -17.29
CA GLU A 83 -34.99 -13.86 -16.46
C GLU A 83 -35.53 -15.24 -16.86
N LEU A 84 -35.74 -16.12 -15.87
CA LEU A 84 -36.06 -17.52 -16.15
C LEU A 84 -37.56 -17.86 -16.06
N THR A 85 -38.38 -16.99 -15.47
CA THR A 85 -39.71 -17.38 -14.96
C THR A 85 -40.88 -16.56 -15.50
N LYS A 86 -40.63 -15.61 -16.42
CA LYS A 86 -41.57 -14.70 -17.08
C LYS A 86 -42.48 -13.94 -16.11
N LEU A 87 -41.99 -13.58 -14.92
CA LEU A 87 -42.80 -12.82 -13.96
C LEU A 87 -43.15 -11.42 -14.52
N PRO A 88 -44.43 -11.01 -14.53
CA PRO A 88 -44.81 -9.68 -15.03
C PRO A 88 -44.03 -8.56 -14.33
N ASN A 89 -43.52 -7.60 -15.11
CA ASN A 89 -42.75 -6.44 -14.63
C ASN A 89 -41.45 -6.75 -13.87
N ALA A 90 -40.99 -8.00 -13.89
CA ALA A 90 -39.73 -8.35 -13.27
C ALA A 90 -38.56 -7.76 -14.07
N ARG A 91 -37.56 -7.21 -13.36
CA ARG A 91 -36.30 -6.73 -13.94
C ARG A 91 -35.11 -7.11 -13.05
N VAL A 92 -34.02 -7.57 -13.67
CA VAL A 92 -32.72 -7.72 -13.00
C VAL A 92 -31.69 -6.86 -13.70
N CYS A 93 -30.87 -6.18 -12.91
CA CYS A 93 -29.82 -5.31 -13.41
C CYS A 93 -28.48 -5.62 -12.75
N PRO A 94 -27.81 -6.73 -13.09
CA PRO A 94 -26.51 -7.01 -12.52
C PRO A 94 -25.46 -6.05 -13.08
N ALA A 95 -24.39 -5.89 -12.30
CA ALA A 95 -23.22 -5.12 -12.67
C ALA A 95 -21.93 -5.84 -12.28
N MET A 96 -20.86 -5.53 -12.99
CA MET A 96 -19.49 -5.92 -12.64
C MET A 96 -18.54 -4.76 -12.89
N SER A 97 -17.39 -4.79 -12.23
CA SER A 97 -16.43 -3.70 -12.34
C SER A 97 -14.98 -4.16 -12.23
N ALA A 98 -14.09 -3.36 -12.79
CA ALA A 98 -12.65 -3.49 -12.64
C ALA A 98 -12.06 -2.25 -11.96
N ARG A 99 -11.10 -2.47 -11.04
CA ARG A 99 -10.31 -1.40 -10.39
C ARG A 99 -8.94 -1.92 -10.00
N GLY A 100 -7.97 -1.06 -9.76
CA GLY A 100 -6.65 -1.50 -9.33
C GLY A 100 -5.56 -0.44 -9.41
N GLY A 101 -4.33 -0.87 -9.15
CA GLY A 101 -3.12 -0.03 -9.30
C GLY A 101 -2.66 0.13 -10.76
N VAL A 102 -3.60 0.18 -11.69
CA VAL A 102 -3.40 0.32 -13.14
C VAL A 102 -4.29 1.45 -13.64
N ASP A 103 -3.91 2.10 -14.74
CA ASP A 103 -4.79 3.06 -15.41
C ASP A 103 -5.69 2.31 -16.40
N PHE A 104 -6.93 2.76 -16.54
CA PHE A 104 -7.86 2.24 -17.54
C PHE A 104 -8.08 3.29 -18.61
N ARG A 105 -8.04 2.91 -19.89
CA ARG A 105 -8.18 3.84 -21.01
C ARG A 105 -9.15 3.36 -22.07
N ALA A 106 -9.84 4.32 -22.69
CA ALA A 106 -10.56 4.17 -23.95
C ALA A 106 -9.89 5.08 -24.99
N GLY A 107 -9.11 4.49 -25.90
CA GLY A 107 -8.20 5.26 -26.74
C GLY A 107 -7.14 5.99 -25.90
N SER A 108 -7.03 7.30 -26.07
CA SER A 108 -6.12 8.15 -25.28
C SER A 108 -6.71 8.58 -23.93
N ALA A 109 -8.03 8.55 -23.76
CA ALA A 109 -8.72 9.06 -22.58
C ALA A 109 -8.53 8.14 -21.37
N LEU A 110 -8.20 8.74 -20.22
CA LEU A 110 -8.19 8.07 -18.92
C LEU A 110 -9.63 7.90 -18.42
N LEU A 111 -9.98 6.67 -18.03
CA LEU A 111 -11.29 6.36 -17.46
C LEU A 111 -11.24 6.44 -15.93
N PRO A 112 -12.28 7.00 -15.28
CA PRO A 112 -12.39 6.94 -13.84
C PRO A 112 -12.53 5.50 -13.37
N GLN A 113 -12.02 5.21 -12.18
CA GLN A 113 -12.19 3.93 -11.53
C GLN A 113 -13.32 3.99 -10.49
N PRO A 114 -14.12 2.90 -10.34
CA PRO A 114 -14.02 1.64 -11.07
C PRO A 114 -14.60 1.73 -12.49
N VAL A 115 -14.04 0.97 -13.43
CA VAL A 115 -14.63 0.80 -14.76
C VAL A 115 -15.74 -0.25 -14.66
N GLY A 116 -16.99 0.18 -14.78
CA GLY A 116 -18.17 -0.69 -14.68
C GLY A 116 -18.75 -1.13 -16.02
N LEU A 117 -19.47 -2.25 -15.96
CA LEU A 117 -20.39 -2.80 -16.96
C LEU A 117 -21.67 -3.25 -16.23
N GLY A 118 -22.85 -2.86 -16.73
CA GLY A 118 -24.13 -3.29 -16.19
C GLY A 118 -25.11 -3.56 -17.33
N VAL A 119 -25.98 -4.56 -17.14
CA VAL A 119 -27.02 -4.92 -18.11
C VAL A 119 -28.34 -5.04 -17.38
N CYS A 120 -29.46 -4.85 -18.06
CA CYS A 120 -30.77 -5.09 -17.46
C CYS A 120 -31.60 -6.01 -18.35
N ALA A 121 -32.00 -7.17 -17.82
CA ALA A 121 -32.95 -8.05 -18.48
C ALA A 121 -34.37 -7.80 -17.96
N GLN A 122 -35.32 -7.71 -18.89
CA GLN A 122 -36.75 -7.66 -18.59
C GLN A 122 -37.31 -9.07 -18.43
N SER A 123 -38.55 -9.17 -17.94
CA SER A 123 -39.31 -10.42 -17.84
C SER A 123 -39.26 -11.27 -19.12
N GLY A 124 -38.91 -12.55 -18.97
CA GLY A 124 -38.73 -13.52 -20.05
C GLY A 124 -37.56 -13.24 -20.99
N GLY A 125 -36.81 -12.16 -20.75
CA GLY A 125 -35.77 -11.67 -21.62
C GLY A 125 -34.37 -12.09 -21.19
N THR A 126 -33.45 -11.99 -22.15
CA THR A 126 -32.01 -12.05 -21.91
C THR A 126 -31.38 -10.75 -22.37
N ALA A 127 -30.50 -10.18 -21.55
CA ALA A 127 -29.67 -9.03 -21.88
C ALA A 127 -28.20 -9.41 -21.74
N SER A 128 -27.36 -8.94 -22.66
CA SER A 128 -25.92 -9.15 -22.60
C SER A 128 -25.19 -7.94 -23.12
N ASP A 129 -24.04 -7.63 -22.51
CA ASP A 129 -23.14 -6.58 -22.96
C ASP A 129 -21.68 -6.96 -22.68
N SER A 130 -20.75 -6.28 -23.35
CA SER A 130 -19.32 -6.50 -23.24
C SER A 130 -18.57 -5.17 -23.35
N LYS A 131 -17.62 -4.95 -22.43
CA LYS A 131 -16.80 -3.74 -22.39
C LYS A 131 -15.32 -4.11 -22.40
N THR A 132 -14.62 -3.66 -23.43
CA THR A 132 -13.16 -3.79 -23.52
C THR A 132 -12.52 -2.45 -23.22
N VAL A 133 -11.57 -2.45 -22.30
CA VAL A 133 -10.74 -1.29 -21.95
C VAL A 133 -9.27 -1.64 -22.04
N ARG A 134 -8.42 -0.63 -22.27
CA ARG A 134 -6.97 -0.79 -22.25
C ARG A 134 -6.47 -0.55 -20.83
N VAL A 135 -5.83 -1.54 -20.24
CA VAL A 135 -5.16 -1.45 -18.95
C VAL A 135 -3.72 -1.00 -19.20
N VAL A 136 -3.27 0.07 -18.55
CA VAL A 136 -1.93 0.62 -18.70
C VAL A 136 -1.20 0.56 -17.35
N PRO A 137 0.10 0.18 -17.32
CA PRO A 137 0.86 0.17 -16.09
C PRO A 137 0.96 1.58 -15.50
N THR A 138 0.63 1.75 -14.22
CA THR A 138 1.06 2.95 -13.48
C THR A 138 2.53 2.79 -13.10
N THR A 139 3.23 3.91 -12.87
CA THR A 139 4.63 3.91 -12.47
C THR A 139 4.79 3.22 -11.11
N ALA A 140 5.12 1.94 -11.11
CA ALA A 140 5.44 1.16 -9.91
C ALA A 140 6.92 0.78 -9.92
N GLY A 141 7.52 0.65 -8.73
CA GLY A 141 8.90 0.19 -8.63
C GLY A 141 9.04 -1.28 -9.08
N PRO A 142 10.25 -1.73 -9.47
CA PRO A 142 10.50 -3.03 -10.12
C PRO A 142 10.01 -4.28 -9.35
N GLU A 143 9.70 -4.17 -8.06
CA GLU A 143 9.19 -5.27 -7.23
C GLU A 143 7.85 -4.96 -6.55
N THR A 144 7.22 -3.83 -6.90
CA THR A 144 5.92 -3.46 -6.33
C THR A 144 4.83 -4.30 -6.97
N ALA A 145 4.16 -5.13 -6.18
CA ALA A 145 2.98 -5.84 -6.63
C ALA A 145 1.85 -4.84 -6.93
N ILE A 146 1.30 -4.91 -8.13
CA ILE A 146 0.11 -4.18 -8.55
C ILE A 146 -1.05 -5.15 -8.53
N PHE A 147 -2.19 -4.71 -8.02
CA PHE A 147 -3.40 -5.54 -7.98
C PHE A 147 -4.41 -5.04 -8.99
N LEU A 148 -5.01 -5.98 -9.73
CA LEU A 148 -6.20 -5.78 -10.54
C LEU A 148 -7.34 -6.55 -9.88
N LEU A 149 -8.41 -5.85 -9.53
CA LEU A 149 -9.57 -6.39 -8.85
C LEU A 149 -10.78 -6.40 -9.80
N ILE A 150 -11.44 -7.55 -9.91
CA ILE A 150 -12.74 -7.69 -10.56
C ILE A 150 -13.79 -7.89 -9.46
N GLY A 151 -14.75 -6.95 -9.37
CA GLY A 151 -15.86 -7.02 -8.44
C GLY A 151 -17.16 -7.36 -9.14
N LEU A 152 -17.92 -8.29 -8.57
CA LEU A 152 -19.24 -8.69 -9.05
C LEU A 152 -20.30 -8.14 -8.09
N GLN A 153 -21.38 -7.56 -8.63
CA GLN A 153 -22.51 -7.14 -7.81
C GLN A 153 -23.06 -8.36 -7.06
N ASP A 154 -23.21 -8.21 -5.74
CA ASP A 154 -23.74 -9.23 -4.81
C ASP A 154 -22.94 -10.55 -4.76
N GLY A 155 -21.76 -10.58 -5.38
CA GLY A 155 -20.93 -11.76 -5.57
C GLY A 155 -19.53 -11.65 -4.98
N ALA A 156 -18.63 -12.52 -5.45
CA ALA A 156 -17.25 -12.54 -4.99
C ALA A 156 -16.38 -11.44 -5.63
N GLY A 157 -15.31 -11.08 -4.94
CA GLY A 157 -14.23 -10.24 -5.50
C GLY A 157 -13.04 -11.09 -5.93
N TYR A 158 -12.51 -10.86 -7.13
CA TYR A 158 -11.34 -11.54 -7.67
C TYR A 158 -10.14 -10.59 -7.65
N THR A 159 -9.03 -11.02 -7.03
CA THR A 159 -7.79 -10.24 -7.00
C THR A 159 -6.71 -10.94 -7.81
N TYR A 160 -6.25 -10.28 -8.87
CA TYR A 160 -5.10 -10.66 -9.69
C TYR A 160 -3.89 -9.83 -9.30
N LYS A 161 -2.72 -10.47 -9.24
CA LYS A 161 -1.46 -9.85 -8.83
C LYS A 161 -0.53 -9.74 -10.03
N TYR A 162 -0.04 -8.55 -10.29
CA TYR A 162 0.96 -8.25 -11.31
C TYR A 162 2.27 -7.80 -10.65
N ARG A 163 3.39 -8.06 -11.32
CA ARG A 163 4.71 -7.50 -10.98
C ARG A 163 5.39 -6.98 -12.24
N ALA A 164 6.37 -6.11 -12.10
CA ALA A 164 7.19 -5.73 -13.25
C ALA A 164 7.92 -6.99 -13.77
N ALA A 165 7.92 -7.17 -15.09
CA ALA A 165 8.70 -8.21 -15.72
C ALA A 165 10.19 -8.01 -15.37
N LYS A 166 10.87 -9.05 -14.87
CA LYS A 166 12.33 -9.03 -14.80
C LYS A 166 12.83 -9.01 -16.24
N ASN A 167 13.48 -7.92 -16.68
CA ASN A 167 14.02 -7.81 -18.03
C ASN A 167 14.96 -9.00 -18.31
N LYS A 168 14.48 -10.00 -19.06
CA LYS A 168 15.18 -11.28 -19.32
C LYS A 168 16.39 -11.19 -20.26
N GLY A 169 16.93 -10.00 -20.51
CA GLY A 169 18.05 -9.87 -21.46
C GLY A 169 18.47 -8.44 -21.76
N ALA A 170 18.62 -7.60 -20.74
CA ALA A 170 19.40 -6.36 -20.91
C ALA A 170 20.85 -6.67 -20.58
N ALA A 171 21.75 -6.39 -21.53
CA ALA A 171 23.19 -6.35 -21.34
C ALA A 171 23.56 -5.69 -20.00
N ALA A 172 24.68 -6.14 -19.41
CA ALA A 172 25.23 -5.67 -18.14
C ALA A 172 24.77 -4.25 -17.79
N THR A 173 23.90 -4.16 -16.79
CA THR A 173 23.35 -2.90 -16.30
C THR A 173 24.51 -1.91 -16.17
N PRO A 174 24.53 -0.78 -16.90
CA PRO A 174 25.46 0.28 -16.57
C PRO A 174 25.16 0.63 -15.12
N THR A 175 26.18 0.53 -14.26
CA THR A 175 26.13 0.87 -12.84
C THR A 175 25.24 2.09 -12.69
N VAL A 176 24.02 1.93 -12.18
CA VAL A 176 23.06 3.03 -12.09
C VAL A 176 23.72 4.07 -11.20
N ALA A 177 24.19 5.16 -11.83
CA ALA A 177 24.83 6.24 -11.11
C ALA A 177 23.86 6.71 -10.03
N LYS A 178 24.37 6.81 -8.80
CA LYS A 178 23.65 7.31 -7.62
C LYS A 178 22.94 8.62 -8.03
N ARG A 179 21.62 8.58 -8.24
CA ARG A 179 20.85 9.79 -8.54
C ARG A 179 20.54 10.48 -7.23
N GLU A 180 21.33 11.50 -6.93
CA GLU A 180 21.00 12.51 -5.94
C GLU A 180 20.19 13.59 -6.65
N CYS A 181 19.01 13.92 -6.13
CA CYS A 181 18.18 14.99 -6.67
C CYS A 181 17.74 15.91 -5.53
N ASP A 182 17.87 17.21 -5.76
CA ASP A 182 17.43 18.22 -4.81
C ASP A 182 15.92 18.43 -4.95
N LYS A 183 15.19 18.30 -3.83
CA LYS A 183 13.76 18.65 -3.77
C LYS A 183 13.56 19.81 -2.81
N THR A 184 12.91 20.85 -3.31
CA THR A 184 12.55 22.02 -2.50
C THR A 184 11.11 21.89 -2.03
N TYR A 185 10.89 21.92 -0.72
CA TYR A 185 9.60 22.04 -0.06
C TYR A 185 9.42 23.50 0.38
N VAL A 186 8.21 24.03 0.29
CA VAL A 186 7.89 25.38 0.77
C VAL A 186 7.03 25.24 2.02
N ILE A 187 7.54 25.75 3.14
CA ILE A 187 6.82 25.82 4.41
C ILE A 187 5.86 27.01 4.35
N GLN A 188 4.61 26.83 4.76
CA GLN A 188 3.60 27.88 4.79
C GLN A 188 3.18 28.21 6.24
N PRO A 189 2.92 29.49 6.59
CA PRO A 189 2.89 30.67 5.71
C PRO A 189 4.26 31.36 5.53
N SER A 190 5.30 30.89 6.19
CA SER A 190 6.60 31.58 6.25
C SER A 190 7.31 31.69 4.90
N GLY A 191 6.92 30.88 3.90
CA GLY A 191 7.55 30.83 2.58
C GLY A 191 8.93 30.21 2.59
N VAL A 192 9.40 29.70 3.74
CA VAL A 192 10.75 29.14 3.90
C VAL A 192 10.89 27.91 3.00
N LYS A 193 11.93 27.91 2.17
CA LYS A 193 12.26 26.79 1.28
C LYS A 193 13.20 25.82 1.98
N ILE A 194 12.81 24.56 2.04
CA ILE A 194 13.61 23.43 2.54
C ILE A 194 14.05 22.62 1.33
N THR A 195 15.34 22.66 1.01
CA THR A 195 15.92 21.80 -0.02
C THR A 195 16.48 20.53 0.62
N ALA A 196 15.90 19.38 0.30
CA ALA A 196 16.39 18.08 0.73
C ALA A 196 17.10 17.36 -0.42
N LYS A 197 18.29 16.84 -0.15
CA LYS A 197 19.00 15.91 -1.05
C LYS A 197 18.33 14.54 -0.98
N VAL A 198 17.54 14.22 -2.00
CA VAL A 198 16.87 12.94 -2.12
C VAL A 198 17.80 11.97 -2.84
N LYS A 199 18.33 11.01 -2.07
CA LYS A 199 19.10 9.88 -2.60
C LYS A 199 18.22 8.65 -2.64
N LEU A 200 17.73 8.30 -3.83
CA LEU A 200 17.02 7.05 -4.07
C LEU A 200 17.97 6.14 -4.84
N VAL A 201 18.54 5.16 -4.15
CA VAL A 201 19.31 4.08 -4.79
C VAL A 201 18.48 2.83 -4.53
N ASP A 202 18.29 1.94 -5.50
CA ASP A 202 17.70 0.62 -5.22
C ASP A 202 18.80 -0.28 -4.63
N LEU A 203 18.48 -1.08 -3.59
CA LEU A 203 19.41 -2.06 -3.06
C LEU A 203 19.34 -3.32 -3.91
N ASP A 204 20.50 -3.92 -4.21
CA ASP A 204 20.54 -5.28 -4.74
C ASP A 204 20.20 -6.32 -3.65
N GLU A 205 19.97 -7.58 -4.06
CA GLU A 205 19.56 -8.66 -3.16
C GLU A 205 20.56 -8.92 -2.02
N LYS A 206 21.86 -8.78 -2.30
CA LYS A 206 22.93 -8.98 -1.32
C LYS A 206 22.94 -7.85 -0.28
N GLN A 207 22.74 -6.62 -0.72
CA GLN A 207 22.64 -5.48 0.17
C GLN A 207 21.36 -5.54 1.02
N ILE A 208 20.23 -5.99 0.47
CA ILE A 208 18.99 -6.23 1.24
C ILE A 208 19.21 -7.29 2.32
N ALA A 209 19.86 -8.41 1.99
CA ALA A 209 20.17 -9.45 2.97
C ALA A 209 21.08 -8.91 4.10
N GLY A 210 22.10 -8.12 3.75
CA GLY A 210 22.98 -7.48 4.73
C GLY A 210 22.25 -6.49 5.65
N VAL A 211 21.29 -5.70 5.12
CA VAL A 211 20.45 -4.81 5.93
C VAL A 211 19.59 -5.62 6.90
N ARG A 212 18.95 -6.70 6.44
CA ARG A 212 18.12 -7.56 7.31
C ARG A 212 18.92 -8.19 8.45
N GLN A 213 20.16 -8.58 8.20
CA GLN A 213 21.03 -9.13 9.25
C GLN A 213 21.39 -8.06 10.29
N LYS A 214 21.75 -6.84 9.83
CA LYS A 214 22.01 -5.71 10.74
C LYS A 214 20.78 -5.30 11.53
N GLU A 215 19.59 -5.29 10.91
CA GLU A 215 18.31 -5.05 11.58
C GLU A 215 18.04 -6.06 12.70
N ALA A 216 18.21 -7.35 12.41
CA ALA A 216 17.92 -8.41 13.37
C ALA A 216 18.76 -8.24 14.64
N LEU A 217 20.05 -7.94 14.47
CA LEU A 217 20.98 -7.69 15.58
C LEU A 217 20.68 -6.38 16.32
N LYS A 218 20.26 -5.33 15.62
CA LYS A 218 19.97 -4.01 16.20
C LYS A 218 18.83 -4.04 17.22
N TYR A 219 17.80 -4.85 16.94
CA TYR A 219 16.59 -4.94 17.77
C TYR A 219 16.52 -6.21 18.63
N GLU A 220 17.56 -7.05 18.60
CA GLU A 220 17.62 -8.29 19.37
C GLU A 220 17.44 -8.02 20.88
N GLY A 221 16.51 -8.74 21.51
CA GLY A 221 16.19 -8.59 22.94
C GLY A 221 15.29 -7.40 23.28
N PHE A 222 14.78 -6.65 22.29
CA PHE A 222 13.89 -5.51 22.51
C PHE A 222 12.51 -5.71 21.86
N ASP A 223 11.52 -4.99 22.37
CA ASP A 223 10.10 -5.10 21.99
C ASP A 223 9.76 -4.34 20.68
N TYR A 224 10.65 -4.44 19.69
CA TYR A 224 10.53 -3.82 18.37
C TYR A 224 9.98 -4.82 17.35
N ALA A 225 8.72 -4.63 16.95
CA ALA A 225 8.05 -5.48 15.99
C ALA A 225 8.08 -4.86 14.58
N ALA A 226 8.57 -5.61 13.60
CA ALA A 226 8.50 -5.20 12.20
C ALA A 226 7.05 -5.27 11.70
N ILE A 227 6.54 -4.16 11.16
CA ILE A 227 5.18 -4.01 10.68
C ILE A 227 5.16 -3.55 9.21
N GLY A 228 5.42 -4.50 8.32
CA GLY A 228 5.33 -4.31 6.87
C GLY A 228 6.62 -4.63 6.12
N PRO A 229 6.61 -4.47 4.79
CA PRO A 229 7.75 -4.79 3.94
C PRO A 229 8.90 -3.79 4.10
N ALA A 230 10.13 -4.24 3.81
CA ALA A 230 11.28 -3.34 3.70
C ALA A 230 11.09 -2.41 2.48
N THR A 231 11.37 -1.12 2.63
CA THR A 231 11.24 -0.15 1.53
C THR A 231 12.34 0.89 1.58
N ARG A 232 12.97 1.22 0.45
CA ARG A 232 14.02 2.26 0.36
C ARG A 232 13.51 3.69 0.12
N ARG A 233 12.19 3.87 0.15
CA ARG A 233 11.57 5.10 -0.36
C ARG A 233 11.75 6.31 0.57
N GLN A 234 12.09 6.09 1.84
CA GLN A 234 12.26 7.15 2.84
C GLN A 234 12.96 6.61 4.09
N ASN A 235 13.72 7.44 4.79
CA ASN A 235 14.34 7.14 6.08
C ASN A 235 13.41 7.57 7.25
N CYS A 236 13.94 7.65 8.46
CA CYS A 236 13.19 8.06 9.66
C CYS A 236 12.49 9.39 9.50
N ALA A 237 13.24 10.44 9.19
CA ALA A 237 12.69 11.79 9.06
C ALA A 237 11.72 11.90 7.88
N GLY A 238 12.02 11.26 6.75
CA GLY A 238 11.08 11.17 5.63
C GLY A 238 9.76 10.49 5.99
N TYR A 239 9.83 9.38 6.74
CA TYR A 239 8.66 8.68 7.23
C TYR A 239 7.83 9.55 8.19
N VAL A 240 8.48 10.20 9.17
CA VAL A 240 7.82 11.09 10.13
C VAL A 240 7.16 12.27 9.40
N MET A 241 7.86 12.93 8.48
CA MET A 241 7.30 14.01 7.65
C MET A 241 6.03 13.56 6.91
N ARG A 242 6.07 12.41 6.25
CA ARG A 242 4.91 11.87 5.55
C ARG A 242 3.76 11.52 6.48
N LYS A 243 4.04 11.06 7.70
CA LYS A 243 3.00 10.77 8.70
C LYS A 243 2.34 12.04 9.24
N LEU A 244 3.10 13.11 9.44
CA LEU A 244 2.59 14.37 9.95
C LEU A 244 1.74 15.13 8.93
N PHE A 245 2.18 15.15 7.67
CA PHE A 245 1.61 16.00 6.61
C PHE A 245 0.88 15.23 5.50
N GLY A 246 0.74 13.91 5.66
CA GLY A 246 -0.11 13.07 4.83
C GLY A 246 0.45 12.75 3.44
N SER A 247 -0.46 12.37 2.52
CA SER A 247 -0.13 11.86 1.19
C SER A 247 0.46 12.91 0.23
N ARG A 248 0.38 14.20 0.58
CA ARG A 248 0.98 15.29 -0.20
C ARG A 248 2.51 15.31 -0.12
N MET A 249 3.09 14.65 0.88
CA MET A 249 4.54 14.52 1.00
C MET A 249 5.06 13.36 0.16
N VAL A 250 6.07 13.66 -0.67
CA VAL A 250 6.82 12.64 -1.40
C VAL A 250 7.64 11.81 -0.41
N GLN A 251 7.69 10.50 -0.62
CA GLN A 251 8.63 9.64 0.10
C GLN A 251 10.05 10.09 -0.26
N ALA A 252 10.84 10.45 0.74
CA ALA A 252 12.18 10.99 0.57
C ALA A 252 13.08 10.61 1.74
N ASN A 253 14.39 10.58 1.50
CA ASN A 253 15.38 10.55 2.57
C ASN A 253 15.65 11.99 3.00
N ILE A 254 15.44 12.28 4.29
CA ILE A 254 15.65 13.61 4.88
C ILE A 254 16.66 13.45 6.00
N GLU A 255 17.70 14.27 6.00
CA GLU A 255 18.70 14.23 7.07
C GLU A 255 18.01 14.58 8.42
N PRO A 256 18.08 13.70 9.45
CA PRO A 256 17.31 13.87 10.68
C PRO A 256 17.61 15.16 11.45
N ASP A 257 18.86 15.60 11.52
CA ASP A 257 19.26 16.83 12.20
C ASP A 257 18.71 18.07 11.50
N TYR A 258 18.71 18.07 10.17
CA TYR A 258 18.12 19.10 9.34
C TYR A 258 16.61 19.18 9.52
N PHE A 259 15.90 18.04 9.45
CA PHE A 259 14.47 17.98 9.77
C PHE A 259 14.18 18.55 11.16
N PHE A 260 14.97 18.14 12.15
CA PHE A 260 14.79 18.60 13.52
C PHE A 260 14.98 20.12 13.63
N ARG A 261 16.08 20.67 13.13
CA ARG A 261 16.40 22.10 13.25
C ARG A 261 15.49 23.00 12.42
N LYS A 262 15.01 22.54 11.27
CA LYS A 262 14.22 23.36 10.33
C LYS A 262 12.71 23.21 10.50
N ILE A 263 12.25 22.10 11.06
CA ILE A 263 10.82 21.84 11.27
C ILE A 263 10.49 21.72 12.75
N VAL A 264 11.16 20.81 13.48
CA VAL A 264 10.74 20.48 14.85
C VAL A 264 11.00 21.64 15.81
N VAL A 265 12.18 22.25 15.77
CA VAL A 265 12.51 23.38 16.66
C VAL A 265 11.66 24.63 16.39
N PRO A 266 11.50 25.11 15.13
CA PRO A 266 10.81 26.38 14.90
C PRO A 266 9.29 26.31 15.08
N TYR A 267 8.70 25.13 14.92
CA TYR A 267 7.25 24.93 14.91
C TYR A 267 6.78 23.95 15.98
N GLY A 268 7.65 23.54 16.90
CA GLY A 268 7.33 22.55 17.91
C GLY A 268 7.71 22.97 19.31
N GLU A 269 7.02 22.35 20.27
CA GLU A 269 7.23 22.54 21.69
C GLU A 269 7.71 21.23 22.31
N LYS A 270 8.82 21.30 23.06
CA LYS A 270 9.34 20.13 23.76
C LYS A 270 8.36 19.73 24.87
N ARG A 271 8.01 18.45 24.89
CA ARG A 271 7.24 17.86 25.98
C ARG A 271 8.10 17.72 27.23
N PHE A 272 7.52 17.99 28.39
CA PHE A 272 8.19 17.85 29.67
C PHE A 272 8.61 16.39 29.93
N SER A 273 7.77 15.44 29.54
CA SER A 273 8.06 14.01 29.69
C SER A 273 7.36 13.16 28.65
N ARG A 274 7.84 11.93 28.48
CA ARG A 274 7.17 10.93 27.62
C ARG A 274 5.74 10.61 28.04
N LEU A 275 5.39 10.80 29.32
CA LEU A 275 4.04 10.55 29.83
C LEU A 275 3.05 11.58 29.30
N THR A 276 3.54 12.76 28.93
CA THR A 276 2.74 13.81 28.29
C THR A 276 2.72 13.71 26.77
N ALA A 277 3.49 12.77 26.19
CA ALA A 277 3.53 12.60 24.75
C ALA A 277 2.20 12.05 24.23
N ARG A 278 1.75 12.55 23.08
CA ARG A 278 0.47 12.21 22.44
C ARG A 278 0.72 11.67 21.03
N ALA A 279 -0.29 10.98 20.49
CA ALA A 279 -0.27 10.55 19.09
C ALA A 279 0.03 11.74 18.16
N GLY A 280 1.03 11.57 17.28
CA GLY A 280 1.51 12.62 16.40
C GLY A 280 2.71 13.42 16.92
N ASP A 281 3.09 13.30 18.19
CA ASP A 281 4.33 13.91 18.69
C ASP A 281 5.56 13.24 18.04
N VAL A 282 6.61 14.02 17.82
CA VAL A 282 7.89 13.58 17.26
C VAL A 282 8.80 13.13 18.39
N VAL A 283 9.45 11.98 18.21
CA VAL A 283 10.49 11.48 19.10
C VAL A 283 11.84 11.71 18.44
N VAL A 284 12.79 12.30 19.16
CA VAL A 284 14.08 12.73 18.64
C VAL A 284 15.18 12.04 19.41
N TYR A 285 16.09 11.36 18.71
CA TYR A 285 17.23 10.65 19.27
C TYR A 285 18.52 11.40 18.93
N ARG A 286 19.25 11.84 19.95
CA ARG A 286 20.49 12.62 19.80
C ARG A 286 21.69 11.86 20.33
N ASP A 287 22.81 12.03 19.65
CA ASP A 287 24.11 11.59 20.17
C ASP A 287 24.60 12.46 21.34
N ALA A 288 25.72 12.07 21.95
CA ALA A 288 26.33 12.83 23.04
C ALA A 288 26.77 14.25 22.63
N ALA A 289 26.98 14.49 21.33
CA ALA A 289 27.29 15.81 20.79
C ALA A 289 26.02 16.65 20.52
N GLY A 290 24.83 16.11 20.80
CA GLY A 290 23.54 16.77 20.59
C GLY A 290 23.03 16.74 19.15
N VAL A 291 23.71 16.04 18.24
CA VAL A 291 23.30 15.88 16.84
C VAL A 291 22.19 14.85 16.77
N VAL A 292 21.10 15.18 16.07
CA VAL A 292 20.00 14.23 15.87
C VAL A 292 20.43 13.16 14.88
N LYS A 293 20.38 11.92 15.30
CA LYS A 293 20.74 10.76 14.47
C LYS A 293 19.52 10.02 13.98
N HIS A 294 18.42 10.11 14.72
CA HIS A 294 17.22 9.36 14.40
C HIS A 294 15.95 10.07 14.89
N VAL A 295 14.83 9.84 14.21
CA VAL A 295 13.53 10.34 14.64
C VAL A 295 12.44 9.28 14.48
N ALA A 296 11.42 9.35 15.32
CA ALA A 296 10.23 8.51 15.28
C ALA A 296 8.97 9.36 15.50
N ILE A 297 7.80 8.75 15.39
CA ILE A 297 6.52 9.41 15.68
C ILE A 297 5.73 8.57 16.68
N VAL A 298 5.10 9.23 17.64
CA VAL A 298 4.21 8.58 18.60
C VAL A 298 2.92 8.17 17.87
N GLU A 299 2.60 6.89 17.93
CA GLU A 299 1.37 6.33 17.36
C GLU A 299 0.22 6.41 18.35
N SER A 300 0.48 6.07 19.61
CA SER A 300 -0.50 6.14 20.70
C SER A 300 0.21 6.15 22.05
N ASN A 301 -0.49 6.61 23.08
CA ASN A 301 -0.02 6.64 24.46
C ASN A 301 -0.98 5.93 25.43
N VAL A 302 -1.95 5.16 24.92
CA VAL A 302 -2.96 4.47 25.74
C VAL A 302 -2.31 3.25 26.39
N ALA A 303 -2.18 3.28 27.73
CA ALA A 303 -1.55 2.28 28.60
C ALA A 303 -0.02 2.05 28.42
N ARG A 304 0.52 2.25 27.23
CA ARG A 304 1.96 2.23 26.91
C ARG A 304 2.23 3.20 25.76
N LEU A 305 3.45 3.75 25.72
CA LEU A 305 3.85 4.63 24.62
C LEU A 305 4.26 3.78 23.42
N LYS A 306 3.49 3.87 22.33
CA LYS A 306 3.81 3.20 21.06
C LYS A 306 4.42 4.20 20.10
N ILE A 307 5.57 3.86 19.52
CA ILE A 307 6.23 4.68 18.51
C ILE A 307 6.33 3.92 17.19
N LEU A 308 6.37 4.68 16.09
CA LEU A 308 6.65 4.19 14.76
C LEU A 308 7.95 4.78 14.25
N THR A 309 8.80 3.91 13.74
CA THR A 309 10.15 4.26 13.34
C THR A 309 10.60 3.44 12.15
N LYS A 310 11.46 4.03 11.34
CA LYS A 310 12.03 3.41 10.15
C LYS A 310 13.41 4.01 9.98
N ASP A 311 14.42 3.23 9.67
CA ASP A 311 15.78 3.76 9.48
C ASP A 311 16.28 3.41 8.08
N GLY A 312 16.47 4.41 7.22
CA GLY A 312 16.87 4.21 5.83
C GLY A 312 16.12 3.07 5.11
N ASP A 313 16.86 1.98 4.88
CA ASP A 313 16.42 0.81 4.11
C ASP A 313 15.61 -0.20 4.95
N GLU A 314 15.46 0.09 6.24
CA GLU A 314 14.86 -0.82 7.19
C GLU A 314 13.34 -0.96 7.02
N ARG A 315 12.76 -2.02 7.60
CA ARG A 315 11.31 -2.16 7.78
C ARG A 315 10.75 -1.02 8.64
N LEU A 316 9.44 -0.82 8.54
CA LEU A 316 8.75 -0.03 9.55
C LEU A 316 8.70 -0.85 10.83
N TYR A 317 9.11 -0.25 11.94
CA TYR A 317 9.06 -0.87 13.25
C TYR A 317 8.07 -0.15 14.14
N ARG A 318 7.40 -0.93 14.99
CA ARG A 318 6.63 -0.46 16.12
C ARG A 318 7.35 -0.89 17.40
N ALA A 319 7.58 0.05 18.30
CA ALA A 319 8.08 -0.24 19.64
C ALA A 319 7.06 0.18 20.68
N THR A 320 7.01 -0.55 21.79
CA THR A 320 6.13 -0.26 22.92
C THR A 320 6.97 -0.02 24.17
N PHE A 321 6.97 1.21 24.70
CA PHE A 321 7.66 1.51 25.95
C PHE A 321 6.72 1.36 27.15
N PRO A 322 7.13 0.65 28.21
CA PRO A 322 6.43 0.72 29.49
C PRO A 322 6.45 2.14 30.07
N LEU A 323 5.39 2.48 30.82
CA LEU A 323 5.21 3.80 31.44
C LEU A 323 6.12 4.03 32.67
N GLY A 324 6.66 2.96 33.27
CA GLY A 324 7.64 3.05 34.36
C GLY A 324 8.97 3.66 33.92
N PRO A 325 9.90 4.01 34.82
CA PRO A 325 11.15 4.72 34.52
C PRO A 325 12.14 3.88 33.70
N LEU A 326 11.88 3.73 32.40
CA LEU A 326 12.90 3.38 31.43
C LEU A 326 13.94 4.48 31.37
N ARG A 327 15.18 4.16 31.71
CA ARG A 327 16.34 4.90 31.24
C ARG A 327 16.34 4.77 29.73
N LEU A 328 15.98 5.84 29.03
CA LEU A 328 15.91 5.89 27.57
C LEU A 328 17.29 5.59 26.92
N THR A 329 18.37 5.59 27.71
CA THR A 329 19.71 5.08 27.36
C THR A 329 19.72 3.62 26.91
N ASN A 330 18.73 2.81 27.32
CA ASN A 330 18.63 1.39 26.96
C ASN A 330 17.77 1.15 25.69
N ASP A 331 17.23 2.20 25.06
CA ASP A 331 16.55 2.03 23.77
C ASP A 331 17.59 1.57 22.71
N PRO A 332 17.32 0.50 21.93
CA PRO A 332 18.23 0.06 20.89
C PRO A 332 18.51 1.15 19.86
N LEU A 333 17.59 2.09 19.63
CA LEU A 333 17.83 3.24 18.76
C LEU A 333 18.81 4.24 19.36
N VAL A 334 18.86 4.39 20.69
CA VAL A 334 19.91 5.17 21.35
C VAL A 334 21.24 4.44 21.13
N LYS A 335 21.35 3.17 21.54
CA LYS A 335 22.61 2.41 21.41
C LYS A 335 23.14 2.36 19.98
N ALA A 336 22.26 2.14 19.00
CA ALA A 336 22.63 2.00 17.58
C ALA A 336 23.10 3.32 16.95
N HIS A 337 22.59 4.46 17.43
CA HIS A 337 22.77 5.74 16.74
C HIS A 337 23.58 6.76 17.51
N THR A 338 23.66 6.66 18.83
CA THR A 338 24.23 7.71 19.68
C THR A 338 25.65 7.42 20.13
N GLY A 339 26.17 6.22 19.84
CA GLY A 339 27.48 5.74 20.30
C GLY A 339 27.47 5.43 21.80
N ASN A 340 27.88 4.23 22.19
CA ASN A 340 28.05 3.78 23.58
C ASN A 340 26.88 4.03 24.57
N GLY A 341 25.66 4.28 24.07
CA GLY A 341 24.47 4.49 24.90
C GLY A 341 24.39 5.84 25.63
N THR A 342 25.23 6.82 25.28
CA THR A 342 25.30 8.14 25.96
C THR A 342 24.38 9.21 25.37
N GLY A 343 23.47 8.82 24.48
CA GLY A 343 22.54 9.75 23.84
C GLY A 343 21.32 10.12 24.66
N THR A 344 20.51 11.02 24.11
CA THR A 344 19.25 11.47 24.72
C THR A 344 18.06 11.22 23.80
N VAL A 345 16.88 11.10 24.41
CA VAL A 345 15.60 10.96 23.70
C VAL A 345 14.67 12.07 24.17
N GLU A 346 14.14 12.83 23.21
CA GLU A 346 13.25 13.96 23.44
C GLU A 346 11.91 13.75 22.73
N PHE A 347 10.85 14.33 23.28
CA PHE A 347 9.50 14.30 22.72
C PHE A 347 9.07 15.72 22.39
N TRP A 348 8.49 15.93 21.22
CA TRP A 348 8.15 17.24 20.70
C TRP A 348 6.75 17.23 20.10
N GLN A 349 5.90 18.16 20.54
CA GLN A 349 4.64 18.44 19.87
C GLN A 349 4.89 19.39 18.71
N LEU A 350 4.48 19.03 17.50
CA LEU A 350 4.57 19.92 16.35
C LEU A 350 3.25 20.64 16.10
N ASP A 351 3.28 21.97 15.96
CA ASP A 351 2.18 22.74 15.41
C ASP A 351 2.18 22.63 13.89
N ARG A 352 1.46 21.61 13.41
CA ARG A 352 1.35 21.27 11.99
C ARG A 352 0.63 22.34 11.16
N SER A 353 -0.10 23.27 11.78
CA SER A 353 -0.81 24.32 11.03
C SER A 353 0.13 25.42 10.52
N ARG A 354 1.35 25.48 11.07
CA ARG A 354 2.36 26.50 10.77
C ARG A 354 3.49 26.00 9.86
N VAL A 355 3.40 24.74 9.40
CA VAL A 355 4.38 24.07 8.54
C VAL A 355 3.77 23.85 7.16
#